data_AF-A0A3A8QVF6-F1
#
_entry.id   AF-A0A3A8QVF6-F1
#
_cell.length_a   1.000
_cell.length_b   1.000
_cell.length_c   1.000
_cell.angle_alpha   90.00
_cell.angle_beta   90.00
_cell.angle_gamma   90.00
#
_symmetry.space_group_name_H-M   'P 1'
#
loop_
_entity.id
_entity.type
_entity.pdbx_description
1 polymer ?
#
loop_
_entity_poly.entity_id
_entity_poly.type
_entity_poly.pdbx_seq_one_letter_code
_entity_poly.pdbx_strand_id
1 'polypeptide(L)'
;MRFRPFLKMAAAGDARGQPSPSGTWVALEKLHGAQLVIGVQDGQVHFGKRKAWLEDGDSFFGWQLLRLSLSDAARAVVHALGRSDARVYLYGELLGGRYPHPDVPAVPGMMPVQTGIWYAPELRWVLFDVLVARSDEDEGVMLSHREVEAAARAAGVLTPPLVVRGTRAQMEAAPTRAPTRLPSLLGLPPLPDNWAEGLVIKNEQEVAPGQRVAFKRKIEEFNEARFDESTAWDAQQHLSFAQLVEWASRLVNPARIASAVSKCGRGSREAVLGEVELDVRVDLELAFPLACQSLDAGSDERLSTHIREQAGPLVQEAFAQTS
;
A
#
# COMPACT_ATOMS: atom_id res chain seq x y z
N MET A 1 -3.10 18.02 -8.97
CA MET A 1 -3.97 17.51 -7.89
C MET A 1 -3.61 18.16 -6.55
N ARG A 2 -4.54 18.88 -5.91
CA ARG A 2 -4.34 19.41 -4.54
C ARG A 2 -4.10 18.28 -3.54
N PHE A 3 -3.13 18.41 -2.64
CA PHE A 3 -2.93 17.41 -1.57
C PHE A 3 -4.07 17.47 -0.54
N ARG A 4 -4.60 16.32 -0.12
CA ARG A 4 -5.61 16.22 0.95
C ARG A 4 -5.15 15.27 2.05
N PRO A 5 -4.93 15.77 3.28
CA PRO A 5 -4.51 14.92 4.39
C PRO A 5 -5.68 14.06 4.88
N PHE A 6 -5.37 12.84 5.32
CA PHE A 6 -6.32 12.07 6.11
C PHE A 6 -6.41 12.65 7.54
N LEU A 7 -7.62 13.00 7.97
CA LEU A 7 -7.86 13.66 9.24
C LEU A 7 -7.50 12.75 10.43
N LYS A 8 -7.00 13.35 11.52
CA LYS A 8 -6.69 12.59 12.74
C LYS A 8 -7.99 12.04 13.34
N MET A 9 -8.00 10.75 13.68
CA MET A 9 -9.10 10.14 14.43
C MET A 9 -8.93 10.36 15.94
N ALA A 10 -10.04 10.69 16.59
CA ALA A 10 -10.15 10.81 18.04
C ALA A 10 -10.01 9.44 18.73
N ALA A 11 -9.53 9.42 19.98
CA ALA A 11 -9.64 8.22 20.80
C ALA A 11 -11.10 8.05 21.26
N ALA A 12 -11.52 6.80 21.52
CA ALA A 12 -12.90 6.51 21.94
C ALA A 12 -13.38 7.36 23.15
N GLY A 13 -12.45 7.76 24.03
CA GLY A 13 -12.75 8.60 25.20
C GLY A 13 -13.05 10.07 24.89
N ASP A 14 -12.57 10.58 23.76
CA ASP A 14 -12.66 12.00 23.36
C ASP A 14 -13.96 12.30 22.59
N ALA A 15 -14.63 11.26 22.06
CA ALA A 15 -15.89 11.38 21.34
C ALA A 15 -17.14 11.41 22.27
N ARG A 16 -16.94 11.45 23.59
CA ARG A 16 -18.03 11.49 24.58
C ARG A 16 -18.80 12.81 24.49
N GLY A 17 -20.07 12.72 24.11
CA GLY A 17 -21.01 13.86 24.12
C GLY A 17 -21.41 14.41 22.74
N GLN A 18 -20.85 13.90 21.64
CA GLN A 18 -21.33 14.24 20.29
C GLN A 18 -22.53 13.36 19.92
N PRO A 19 -23.59 13.91 19.29
CA PRO A 19 -24.69 13.10 18.79
C PRO A 19 -24.13 12.07 17.81
N SER A 20 -24.34 10.79 18.13
CA SER A 20 -23.90 9.71 17.28
C SER A 20 -24.82 9.64 16.06
N PRO A 21 -24.29 9.71 14.83
CA PRO A 21 -25.12 9.54 13.65
C PRO A 21 -25.82 8.18 13.68
N SER A 22 -27.09 8.17 13.29
CA SER A 22 -27.85 6.94 13.10
C SER A 22 -27.26 6.11 11.95
N GLY A 23 -27.64 4.84 11.87
CA GLY A 23 -27.21 3.94 10.80
C GLY A 23 -26.15 2.92 11.21
N THR A 24 -25.59 2.27 10.19
CA THR A 24 -24.67 1.13 10.35
C THR A 24 -23.25 1.59 10.62
N TRP A 25 -22.57 0.87 11.50
CA TRP A 25 -21.17 1.08 11.84
C TRP A 25 -20.33 -0.14 11.45
N VAL A 26 -19.04 0.09 11.28
CA VAL A 26 -18.04 -0.95 11.05
C VAL A 26 -16.88 -0.80 12.02
N ALA A 27 -16.44 -1.93 12.58
CA ALA A 27 -15.20 -2.07 13.31
C ALA A 27 -14.23 -2.88 12.44
N LEU A 28 -13.07 -2.29 12.19
CA LEU A 28 -11.98 -2.84 11.41
C LEU A 28 -10.78 -3.03 12.31
N GLU A 29 -9.94 -4.02 12.02
CA GLU A 29 -8.62 -4.10 12.65
C GLU A 29 -7.85 -2.79 12.40
N LYS A 30 -7.35 -2.18 13.46
CA LYS A 30 -6.43 -1.05 13.33
C LYS A 30 -5.06 -1.61 12.99
N LEU A 31 -4.63 -1.34 11.76
CA LEU A 31 -3.30 -1.69 11.28
C LEU A 31 -2.26 -0.69 11.80
N HIS A 32 -1.07 -1.20 12.10
CA HIS A 32 0.06 -0.45 12.61
C HIS A 32 1.13 -0.33 11.54
N GLY A 33 1.17 0.80 10.85
CA GLY A 33 2.13 1.03 9.78
C GLY A 33 2.41 2.53 9.61
N ALA A 34 2.52 2.93 8.34
CA ALA A 34 2.63 4.30 7.93
C ALA A 34 1.54 4.63 6.90
N GLN A 35 0.76 5.67 7.16
CA GLN A 35 -0.29 6.08 6.25
C GLN A 35 0.31 6.58 4.93
N LEU A 36 -0.13 5.96 3.83
CA LEU A 36 0.22 6.29 2.45
C LEU A 36 -1.07 6.59 1.70
N VAL A 37 -1.13 7.76 1.07
CA VAL A 37 -2.22 8.18 0.19
C VAL A 37 -1.80 8.06 -1.26
N ILE A 38 -2.71 7.56 -2.10
CA ILE A 38 -2.56 7.53 -3.55
C ILE A 38 -3.65 8.41 -4.15
N GLY A 39 -3.26 9.50 -4.80
CA GLY A 39 -4.14 10.37 -5.57
C GLY A 39 -4.21 9.92 -7.03
N VAL A 40 -5.39 9.88 -7.61
CA VAL A 40 -5.60 9.64 -9.04
C VAL A 40 -6.39 10.79 -9.63
N GLN A 41 -5.86 11.38 -10.70
CA GLN A 41 -6.53 12.43 -11.48
C GLN A 41 -6.14 12.28 -12.95
N ASP A 42 -7.12 12.22 -13.85
CA ASP A 42 -6.88 12.16 -15.31
C ASP A 42 -5.91 11.01 -15.69
N GLY A 43 -6.01 9.87 -15.00
CA GLY A 43 -5.12 8.70 -15.15
C GLY A 43 -3.73 8.83 -14.53
N GLN A 44 -3.33 10.04 -14.10
CA GLN A 44 -2.08 10.29 -13.39
C GLN A 44 -2.21 9.85 -11.93
N VAL A 45 -1.12 9.28 -11.40
CA VAL A 45 -1.05 8.74 -10.03
C VAL A 45 -0.04 9.56 -9.23
N HIS A 46 -0.44 9.98 -8.03
CA HIS A 46 0.38 10.73 -7.08
C HIS A 46 0.50 9.95 -5.78
N PHE A 47 1.71 9.82 -5.24
CA PHE A 47 1.95 9.16 -3.96
C PHE A 47 2.19 10.21 -2.88
N GLY A 48 1.66 10.00 -1.69
CA GLY A 48 1.81 10.94 -0.58
C GLY A 48 1.89 10.25 0.77
N LYS A 49 2.63 10.89 1.67
CA LYS A 49 2.57 10.60 3.11
C LYS A 49 1.48 11.45 3.76
N ARG A 50 1.28 11.27 5.06
CA ARG A 50 0.24 11.96 5.85
C ARG A 50 0.05 13.45 5.64
N LYS A 51 1.11 14.18 5.30
CA LYS A 51 1.08 15.64 5.25
C LYS A 51 1.51 16.24 3.92
N ALA A 52 1.97 15.45 2.96
CA ALA A 52 2.47 15.94 1.68
C ALA A 52 2.51 14.83 0.62
N TRP A 53 2.51 15.24 -0.65
CA TRP A 53 2.97 14.37 -1.73
C TRP A 53 4.44 13.98 -1.51
N LEU A 54 4.80 12.80 -2.00
CA LEU A 54 6.17 12.30 -2.06
C LEU A 54 6.77 12.72 -3.39
N GLU A 55 8.05 13.08 -3.36
CA GLU A 55 8.89 13.19 -4.55
C GLU A 55 9.56 11.83 -4.82
N ASP A 56 10.01 11.57 -6.05
CA ASP A 56 10.57 10.25 -6.41
C ASP A 56 11.76 9.84 -5.53
N GLY A 57 12.57 10.81 -5.12
CA GLY A 57 13.72 10.62 -4.23
C GLY A 57 13.40 10.63 -2.74
N ASP A 58 12.14 10.86 -2.33
CA ASP A 58 11.79 10.82 -0.90
C ASP A 58 11.99 9.41 -0.35
N SER A 59 12.78 9.32 0.72
CA SER A 59 12.87 8.10 1.53
C SER A 59 11.56 7.91 2.31
N PHE A 60 10.77 6.91 1.92
CA PHE A 60 9.55 6.53 2.62
C PHE A 60 9.33 5.01 2.53
N PHE A 61 10.05 4.27 3.39
CA PHE A 61 9.93 2.82 3.54
C PHE A 61 10.05 2.03 2.22
N GLY A 62 10.89 2.48 1.28
CA GLY A 62 11.08 1.81 0.00
C GLY A 62 9.83 1.76 -0.89
N TRP A 63 8.89 2.71 -0.75
CA TRP A 63 7.64 2.74 -1.51
C TRP A 63 7.83 2.68 -3.04
N GLN A 64 8.99 3.09 -3.54
CA GLN A 64 9.37 2.98 -4.95
C GLN A 64 9.28 1.53 -5.46
N LEU A 65 9.60 0.55 -4.62
CA LEU A 65 9.49 -0.88 -4.93
C LEU A 65 8.05 -1.33 -5.22
N LEU A 66 7.06 -0.55 -4.77
CA LEU A 66 5.63 -0.79 -4.98
C LEU A 66 4.98 0.19 -5.97
N ARG A 67 5.71 1.19 -6.48
CA ARG A 67 5.16 2.33 -7.22
C ARG A 67 4.28 1.91 -8.40
N LEU A 68 4.76 1.01 -9.26
CA LEU A 68 3.98 0.58 -10.44
C LEU A 68 2.79 -0.30 -10.06
N SER A 69 2.98 -1.29 -9.20
CA SER A 69 1.89 -2.18 -8.79
C SER A 69 0.78 -1.43 -8.06
N LEU A 70 1.13 -0.43 -7.23
CA LEU A 70 0.17 0.45 -6.58
C LEU A 70 -0.49 1.44 -7.55
N SER A 71 0.23 1.91 -8.57
CA SER A 71 -0.37 2.76 -9.60
C SER A 71 -1.47 2.02 -10.36
N ASP A 72 -1.22 0.78 -10.76
CA ASP A 72 -2.20 -0.03 -11.46
C ASP A 72 -3.36 -0.44 -10.57
N ALA A 73 -3.08 -0.84 -9.32
CA ALA A 73 -4.10 -1.10 -8.32
C ALA A 73 -5.00 0.13 -8.09
N ALA A 74 -4.41 1.32 -7.97
CA ALA A 74 -5.15 2.56 -7.79
C ALA A 74 -6.06 2.87 -8.98
N ARG A 75 -5.55 2.74 -10.21
CA ARG A 75 -6.36 2.92 -11.44
C ARG A 75 -7.49 1.89 -11.51
N ALA A 76 -7.22 0.63 -11.15
CA ALA A 76 -8.22 -0.42 -11.11
C ALA A 76 -9.33 -0.13 -10.09
N VAL A 77 -8.98 0.37 -8.90
CA VAL A 77 -9.96 0.82 -7.89
C VAL A 77 -10.81 1.97 -8.44
N VAL A 78 -10.18 2.99 -9.04
CA VAL A 78 -10.90 4.15 -9.62
C VAL A 78 -11.84 3.73 -10.75
N HIS A 79 -11.39 2.81 -11.60
CA HIS A 79 -12.22 2.23 -12.66
C HIS A 79 -13.42 1.46 -12.07
N ALA A 80 -13.19 0.61 -11.06
CA ALA A 80 -14.25 -0.14 -10.39
C ALA A 80 -15.29 0.77 -9.70
N LEU A 81 -14.88 1.96 -9.25
CA LEU A 81 -15.78 2.97 -8.70
C LEU A 81 -16.59 3.72 -9.78
N GLY A 82 -16.23 3.61 -11.05
CA GLY A 82 -16.79 4.45 -12.11
C GLY A 82 -16.51 5.94 -11.86
N ARG A 83 -15.28 6.27 -11.45
CA ARG A 83 -14.85 7.63 -11.07
C ARG A 83 -13.60 8.10 -11.84
N SER A 84 -13.41 7.61 -13.06
CA SER A 84 -12.24 7.95 -13.90
C SER A 84 -12.07 9.46 -14.15
N ASP A 85 -13.17 10.21 -14.21
CA ASP A 85 -13.17 11.66 -14.46
C ASP A 85 -13.10 12.49 -13.16
N ALA A 86 -12.94 11.84 -12.01
CA ALA A 86 -12.87 12.51 -10.71
C ALA A 86 -11.44 12.54 -10.17
N ARG A 87 -11.23 13.41 -9.17
CA ARG A 87 -10.04 13.36 -8.30
C ARG A 87 -10.32 12.36 -7.20
N VAL A 88 -9.63 11.23 -7.20
CA VAL A 88 -9.82 10.15 -6.21
C VAL A 88 -8.61 10.06 -5.30
N TYR A 89 -8.83 10.09 -3.99
CA TYR A 89 -7.80 9.93 -2.98
C TYR A 89 -8.04 8.61 -2.26
N LEU A 90 -7.09 7.70 -2.40
CA LEU A 90 -7.10 6.37 -1.82
C LEU A 90 -6.20 6.40 -0.58
N TYR A 91 -6.79 6.35 0.61
CA TYR A 91 -6.06 6.35 1.88
C TYR A 91 -5.86 4.92 2.37
N GLY A 92 -4.61 4.52 2.54
CA GLY A 92 -4.26 3.22 3.05
C GLY A 92 -3.09 3.24 4.03
N GLU A 93 -2.82 2.08 4.58
CA GLU A 93 -1.71 1.85 5.51
C GLU A 93 -0.64 1.03 4.78
N LEU A 94 0.57 1.58 4.65
CA LEU A 94 1.77 0.85 4.26
C LEU A 94 2.30 0.12 5.49
N LEU A 95 2.57 -1.18 5.38
CA LEU A 95 2.95 -2.04 6.49
C LEU A 95 3.79 -3.23 6.02
N GLY A 96 4.25 -4.06 6.96
CA GLY A 96 5.06 -5.23 6.68
C GLY A 96 6.54 -4.91 6.59
N GLY A 97 7.25 -5.63 5.74
CA GLY A 97 8.71 -5.54 5.57
C GLY A 97 9.52 -6.45 6.51
N ARG A 98 8.84 -7.21 7.38
CA ARG A 98 9.44 -8.27 8.19
C ARG A 98 8.34 -9.19 8.73
N TYR A 99 8.63 -10.49 8.74
CA TYR A 99 7.80 -11.48 9.40
C TYR A 99 8.69 -12.49 10.13
N PRO A 100 8.87 -12.40 11.46
CA PRO A 100 9.88 -13.17 12.19
C PRO A 100 9.40 -14.60 12.49
N HIS A 101 9.12 -15.38 11.44
CA HIS A 101 8.78 -16.79 11.54
C HIS A 101 9.91 -17.64 10.93
N PRO A 102 10.34 -18.75 11.55
CA PRO A 102 11.43 -19.59 11.03
C PRO A 102 11.23 -20.06 9.59
N ASP A 103 9.99 -20.37 9.23
CA ASP A 103 9.61 -20.85 7.89
C ASP A 103 9.30 -19.73 6.88
N VAL A 104 9.45 -18.46 7.27
CA VAL A 104 9.19 -17.32 6.39
C VAL A 104 10.50 -16.55 6.19
N PRO A 105 11.15 -16.70 5.02
CA PRO A 105 12.40 -16.00 4.73
C PRO A 105 12.23 -14.48 4.82
N ALA A 106 13.25 -13.82 5.33
CA ALA A 106 13.33 -12.37 5.27
C ALA A 106 13.60 -11.92 3.83
N VAL A 107 13.02 -10.79 3.44
CA VAL A 107 13.27 -10.18 2.12
C VAL A 107 14.55 -9.35 2.20
N PRO A 108 15.54 -9.57 1.32
CA PRO A 108 16.80 -8.83 1.35
C PRO A 108 16.62 -7.32 1.35
N GLY A 109 17.31 -6.64 2.26
CA GLY A 109 17.26 -5.18 2.41
C GLY A 109 15.91 -4.60 2.81
N MET A 110 14.93 -5.45 3.12
CA MET A 110 13.65 -4.97 3.58
C MET A 110 13.71 -4.64 5.07
N MET A 111 13.12 -3.51 5.44
CA MET A 111 13.03 -3.05 6.82
C MET A 111 11.57 -2.96 7.22
N PRO A 112 11.22 -3.31 8.47
CA PRO A 112 9.85 -3.22 8.92
C PRO A 112 9.38 -1.77 8.96
N VAL A 113 8.18 -1.50 8.45
CA VAL A 113 7.56 -0.16 8.55
C VAL A 113 7.32 0.22 10.01
N GLN A 114 6.91 -0.76 10.81
CA GLN A 114 6.75 -0.68 12.26
C GLN A 114 7.13 -2.02 12.88
N THR A 115 7.50 -2.01 14.17
CA THR A 115 7.82 -3.24 14.91
C THR A 115 6.67 -3.66 15.84
N GLY A 116 6.81 -4.85 16.42
CA GLY A 116 5.93 -5.45 17.45
C GLY A 116 4.53 -5.87 17.01
N ILE A 117 4.10 -5.54 15.78
CA ILE A 117 3.02 -6.24 15.08
C ILE A 117 3.52 -6.62 13.69
N TRP A 118 3.53 -7.92 13.39
CA TRP A 118 4.13 -8.45 12.17
C TRP A 118 3.05 -8.89 11.19
N TYR A 119 3.09 -8.33 9.98
CA TYR A 119 2.01 -8.53 9.00
C TYR A 119 2.44 -9.36 7.79
N ALA A 120 3.60 -9.06 7.21
CA ALA A 120 4.12 -9.70 6.01
C ALA A 120 5.64 -9.49 5.88
N PRO A 121 6.36 -10.43 5.22
CA PRO A 121 7.79 -10.27 4.98
C PRO A 121 8.09 -9.19 3.94
N GLU A 122 7.24 -9.00 2.93
CA GLU A 122 7.29 -7.85 2.02
C GLU A 122 6.49 -6.65 2.55
N LEU A 123 6.64 -5.51 1.88
CA LEU A 123 5.73 -4.38 2.03
C LEU A 123 4.36 -4.69 1.44
N ARG A 124 3.31 -4.26 2.14
CA ARG A 124 1.93 -4.30 1.65
C ARG A 124 1.27 -2.97 1.91
N TRP A 125 0.35 -2.60 1.03
CA TRP A 125 -0.51 -1.44 1.22
C TRP A 125 -1.96 -1.90 1.35
N VAL A 126 -2.65 -1.42 2.38
CA VAL A 126 -4.01 -1.83 2.73
C VAL A 126 -4.94 -0.62 2.68
N LEU A 127 -5.86 -0.60 1.72
CA LEU A 127 -6.80 0.50 1.48
C LEU A 127 -7.88 0.54 2.55
N PHE A 128 -7.95 1.62 3.33
CA PHE A 128 -8.95 1.76 4.38
C PHE A 128 -10.05 2.78 4.08
N ASP A 129 -9.78 3.81 3.27
CA ASP A 129 -10.78 4.82 2.90
C ASP A 129 -10.54 5.47 1.54
N VAL A 130 -11.62 5.96 0.93
CA VAL A 130 -11.59 6.67 -0.35
C VAL A 130 -12.34 8.00 -0.24
N LEU A 131 -11.74 9.06 -0.78
CA LEU A 131 -12.37 10.36 -1.00
C LEU A 131 -12.48 10.63 -2.50
N VAL A 132 -13.64 11.10 -2.95
CA VAL A 132 -13.87 11.53 -4.33
C VAL A 132 -14.20 13.01 -4.36
N ALA A 133 -13.53 13.78 -5.21
CA ALA A 133 -13.79 15.20 -5.41
C ALA A 133 -13.89 15.53 -6.90
N ARG A 134 -14.75 16.48 -7.26
CA ARG A 134 -14.93 16.91 -8.66
C ARG A 134 -13.92 17.97 -9.09
N SER A 135 -13.45 18.80 -8.15
CA SER A 135 -12.45 19.85 -8.37
C SER A 135 -11.53 20.04 -7.16
N ASP A 136 -10.55 20.94 -7.25
CA ASP A 136 -9.66 21.24 -6.12
C ASP A 136 -10.35 22.11 -5.04
N GLU A 137 -11.43 22.80 -5.42
CA GLU A 137 -12.32 23.59 -4.56
C GLU A 137 -13.43 22.76 -3.91
N ASP A 138 -13.80 21.62 -4.52
CA ASP A 138 -14.79 20.69 -3.97
C ASP A 138 -14.18 19.90 -2.82
N GLU A 139 -14.58 20.13 -1.57
CA GLU A 139 -14.11 19.36 -0.39
C GLU A 139 -14.33 17.84 -0.54
N GLY A 140 -15.20 17.43 -1.47
CA GLY A 140 -15.39 16.05 -1.87
C GLY A 140 -16.23 15.25 -0.88
N VAL A 141 -16.28 13.95 -1.10
CA VAL A 141 -17.08 13.02 -0.33
C VAL A 141 -16.27 11.78 0.03
N MET A 142 -16.33 11.38 1.30
CA MET A 142 -15.78 10.12 1.77
C MET A 142 -16.79 9.01 1.47
N LEU A 143 -16.37 8.00 0.72
CA LEU A 143 -17.26 6.90 0.32
C LEU A 143 -17.64 6.01 1.52
N SER A 144 -18.77 5.30 1.38
CA SER A 144 -19.13 4.26 2.33
C SER A 144 -18.05 3.18 2.37
N HIS A 145 -17.84 2.55 3.54
CA HIS A 145 -16.83 1.49 3.61
C HIS A 145 -17.16 0.28 2.73
N ARG A 146 -18.44 0.04 2.46
CA ARG A 146 -18.89 -1.03 1.54
C ARG A 146 -18.49 -0.77 0.10
N GLU A 147 -18.59 0.47 -0.37
CA GLU A 147 -18.10 0.84 -1.70
C GLU A 147 -16.58 0.69 -1.79
N VAL A 148 -15.85 1.07 -0.74
CA VAL A 148 -14.40 0.86 -0.65
C VAL A 148 -14.07 -0.64 -0.73
N GLU A 149 -14.72 -1.49 0.05
CA GLU A 149 -14.51 -2.95 0.00
C GLU A 149 -14.85 -3.56 -1.36
N ALA A 150 -15.95 -3.11 -1.99
CA ALA A 150 -16.37 -3.60 -3.29
C ALA A 150 -15.36 -3.26 -4.38
N ALA A 151 -14.92 -2.00 -4.44
CA ALA A 151 -13.93 -1.54 -5.41
C ALA A 151 -12.55 -2.17 -5.16
N ALA A 152 -12.13 -2.28 -3.89
CA ALA A 152 -10.88 -2.93 -3.52
C ALA A 152 -10.88 -4.41 -3.96
N ARG A 153 -11.96 -5.14 -3.69
CA ARG A 153 -12.12 -6.54 -4.11
C ARG A 153 -12.06 -6.70 -5.62
N ALA A 154 -12.75 -5.84 -6.37
CA ALA A 154 -12.72 -5.87 -7.83
C ALA A 154 -11.31 -5.61 -8.39
N ALA A 155 -10.51 -4.80 -7.68
CA ALA A 155 -9.14 -4.47 -8.05
C ALA A 155 -8.06 -5.40 -7.44
N GLY A 156 -8.44 -6.42 -6.65
CA GLY A 156 -7.47 -7.29 -5.96
C GLY A 156 -6.68 -6.58 -4.84
N VAL A 157 -7.21 -5.48 -4.29
CA VAL A 157 -6.59 -4.68 -3.22
C VAL A 157 -7.11 -5.13 -1.86
N LEU A 158 -6.20 -5.22 -0.90
CA LEU A 158 -6.56 -5.55 0.49
C LEU A 158 -7.25 -4.38 1.18
N THR A 159 -8.24 -4.69 1.99
CA THR A 159 -8.81 -3.78 3.00
C THR A 159 -8.49 -4.29 4.41
N PRO A 160 -8.57 -3.44 5.45
CA PRO A 160 -8.36 -3.89 6.81
C PRO A 160 -9.34 -5.03 7.15
N PRO A 161 -8.89 -6.03 7.91
CA PRO A 161 -9.76 -7.12 8.35
C PRO A 161 -11.03 -6.61 9.04
N LEU A 162 -12.19 -7.05 8.54
CA LEU A 162 -13.48 -6.80 9.17
C LEU A 162 -13.57 -7.54 10.50
N VAL A 163 -13.88 -6.81 11.58
CA VAL A 163 -14.12 -7.41 12.90
C VAL A 163 -15.61 -7.57 13.14
N VAL A 164 -16.39 -6.50 12.98
CA VAL A 164 -17.85 -6.55 13.08
C VAL A 164 -18.48 -5.40 12.31
N ARG A 165 -19.69 -5.61 11.82
CA ARG A 165 -20.54 -4.60 11.19
C ARG A 165 -21.93 -4.65 11.81
N GLY A 166 -22.51 -3.50 12.13
CA GLY A 166 -23.84 -3.44 12.73
C GLY A 166 -24.11 -2.19 13.55
N THR A 167 -24.80 -2.36 14.68
CA THR A 167 -25.23 -1.27 15.56
C THR A 167 -24.09 -0.74 16.42
N ARG A 168 -24.30 0.43 17.03
CA ARG A 168 -23.33 1.02 17.97
C ARG A 168 -23.04 0.10 19.16
N ALA A 169 -24.06 -0.59 19.69
CA ALA A 169 -23.90 -1.56 20.77
C ALA A 169 -23.01 -2.74 20.35
N GLN A 170 -23.12 -3.21 19.10
CA GLN A 170 -22.22 -4.23 18.57
C GLN A 170 -20.78 -3.73 18.43
N MET A 171 -20.57 -2.45 18.08
CA MET A 171 -19.22 -1.86 18.07
C MET A 171 -18.62 -1.78 19.48
N GLU A 172 -19.44 -1.43 20.48
CA GLU A 172 -19.02 -1.39 21.89
C GLU A 172 -18.59 -2.78 22.38
N ALA A 173 -19.36 -3.82 22.05
CA ALA A 173 -19.07 -5.20 22.39
C ALA A 173 -17.91 -5.84 21.60
N ALA A 174 -17.45 -5.21 20.50
CA ALA A 174 -16.39 -5.77 19.68
C ALA A 174 -15.08 -5.93 20.48
N PRO A 175 -14.40 -7.09 20.43
CA PRO A 175 -13.18 -7.29 21.19
C PRO A 175 -12.06 -6.40 20.65
N THR A 176 -11.50 -5.53 21.50
CA THR A 176 -10.33 -4.72 21.13
C THR A 176 -9.06 -5.58 21.05
N ARG A 177 -8.90 -6.51 21.99
CA ARG A 177 -7.73 -7.37 22.11
C ARG A 177 -7.98 -8.68 21.38
N ALA A 178 -7.30 -8.87 20.25
CA ALA A 178 -7.33 -10.09 19.45
C ALA A 178 -6.00 -10.25 18.70
N PRO A 179 -5.61 -11.47 18.30
CA PRO A 179 -4.49 -11.66 17.38
C PRO A 179 -4.75 -10.90 16.07
N THR A 180 -3.70 -10.36 15.44
CA THR A 180 -3.85 -9.77 14.10
C THR A 180 -4.37 -10.81 13.12
N ARG A 181 -5.33 -10.41 12.28
CA ARG A 181 -5.99 -11.28 11.29
C ARG A 181 -5.28 -11.24 9.95
N LEU A 182 -4.51 -10.19 9.68
CA LEU A 182 -3.92 -9.93 8.37
C LEU A 182 -2.93 -11.04 7.94
N PRO A 183 -2.00 -11.53 8.77
CA PRO A 183 -1.09 -12.60 8.35
C PRO A 183 -1.80 -13.86 7.86
N SER A 184 -2.85 -14.29 8.57
CA SER A 184 -3.64 -15.47 8.17
C SER A 184 -4.40 -15.25 6.86
N LEU A 185 -4.89 -14.03 6.60
CA LEU A 185 -5.47 -13.68 5.30
C LEU A 185 -4.46 -13.72 4.16
N LEU A 186 -3.17 -13.55 4.48
CA LEU A 186 -2.06 -13.66 3.53
C LEU A 186 -1.50 -15.09 3.42
N GLY A 187 -2.09 -16.05 4.13
CA GLY A 187 -1.61 -17.44 4.16
C GLY A 187 -0.32 -17.64 4.96
N LEU A 188 0.06 -16.69 5.81
CA LEU A 188 1.26 -16.78 6.64
C LEU A 188 1.02 -17.62 7.91
N PRO A 189 2.04 -18.36 8.38
CA PRO A 189 1.95 -19.16 9.60
C PRO A 189 1.79 -18.24 10.82
N PRO A 190 1.08 -18.68 11.88
CA PRO A 190 0.83 -17.82 13.04
C PRO A 190 2.12 -17.49 13.79
N LEU A 191 2.17 -16.29 14.37
CA LEU A 191 3.20 -15.89 15.32
C LEU A 191 2.62 -15.83 16.74
N PRO A 192 3.32 -16.38 17.75
CA PRO A 192 2.90 -16.21 19.14
C PRO A 192 2.90 -14.72 19.51
N ASP A 193 1.92 -14.31 20.32
CA ASP A 193 1.79 -12.95 20.86
C ASP A 193 1.77 -11.81 19.83
N ASN A 194 1.38 -12.10 18.59
CA ASN A 194 1.20 -11.08 17.55
C ASN A 194 -0.19 -10.44 17.64
N TRP A 195 -0.36 -9.57 18.63
CA TRP A 195 -1.63 -8.90 18.94
C TRP A 195 -1.89 -7.72 17.99
N ALA A 196 -3.14 -7.55 17.55
CA ALA A 196 -3.54 -6.35 16.80
C ALA A 196 -3.44 -5.10 17.69
N GLU A 197 -3.16 -3.94 17.09
CA GLU A 197 -3.11 -2.65 17.82
C GLU A 197 -4.46 -2.32 18.46
N GLY A 198 -5.55 -2.70 17.78
CA GLY A 198 -6.92 -2.55 18.24
C GLY A 198 -7.88 -2.41 17.07
N LEU A 199 -8.80 -1.45 17.20
CA LEU A 199 -9.91 -1.24 16.27
C LEU A 199 -9.96 0.21 15.76
N VAL A 200 -10.31 0.35 14.48
CA VAL A 200 -10.88 1.59 13.92
C VAL A 200 -12.37 1.36 13.76
N ILE A 201 -13.17 2.22 14.38
CA ILE A 201 -14.64 2.16 14.33
C ILE A 201 -15.15 3.40 13.63
N LYS A 202 -15.96 3.22 12.58
CA LYS A 202 -16.48 4.32 11.77
C LYS A 202 -17.92 4.06 11.29
N ASN A 203 -18.67 5.13 11.07
CA ASN A 203 -19.99 5.03 10.45
C ASN A 203 -19.82 4.65 8.96
N GLU A 204 -20.74 3.84 8.43
CA GLU A 204 -20.69 3.34 7.05
C GLU A 204 -21.30 4.28 6.01
N GLN A 205 -21.82 5.45 6.40
CA GLN A 205 -22.43 6.37 5.44
C GLN A 205 -21.40 7.12 4.61
N GLU A 206 -21.75 7.37 3.35
CA GLU A 206 -21.09 8.37 2.54
C GLU A 206 -21.35 9.76 3.17
N VAL A 207 -20.28 10.54 3.40
CA VAL A 207 -20.37 11.83 4.10
C VAL A 207 -19.28 12.79 3.64
N ALA A 208 -19.50 14.09 3.83
CA ALA A 208 -18.45 15.08 3.68
C ALA A 208 -17.28 14.78 4.66
N PRO A 209 -16.01 15.01 4.27
CA PRO A 209 -14.85 14.65 5.10
C PRO A 209 -14.89 15.20 6.52
N GLY A 210 -15.31 16.47 6.69
CA GLY A 210 -15.42 17.12 8.00
C GLY A 210 -16.57 16.60 8.89
N GLN A 211 -17.50 15.84 8.33
CA GLN A 211 -18.63 15.23 9.04
C GLN A 211 -18.39 13.75 9.37
N ARG A 212 -17.23 13.21 8.98
CA ARG A 212 -16.94 11.79 9.16
C ARG A 212 -16.73 11.45 10.63
N VAL A 213 -17.59 10.58 11.15
CA VAL A 213 -17.48 10.07 12.51
C VAL A 213 -16.71 8.75 12.51
N ALA A 214 -15.48 8.82 13.01
CA ALA A 214 -14.60 7.67 13.20
C ALA A 214 -13.75 7.86 14.47
N PHE A 215 -13.50 6.77 15.18
CA PHE A 215 -12.65 6.76 16.37
C PHE A 215 -11.84 5.46 16.45
N LYS A 216 -10.76 5.52 17.21
CA LYS A 216 -9.88 4.37 17.46
C LYS A 216 -10.02 3.87 18.89
N ARG A 217 -9.94 2.56 19.07
CA ARG A 217 -9.85 1.88 20.37
C ARG A 217 -8.64 0.96 20.33
N LYS A 218 -7.61 1.24 21.11
CA LYS A 218 -6.37 0.42 21.16
C LYS A 218 -6.39 -0.51 22.38
N ILE A 219 -5.64 -1.60 22.35
CA ILE A 219 -5.40 -2.42 23.54
C ILE A 219 -4.59 -1.63 24.59
N GLU A 220 -4.74 -1.97 25.87
CA GLU A 220 -4.09 -1.23 26.97
C GLU A 220 -2.57 -1.38 26.94
N GLU A 221 -2.09 -2.57 26.55
CA GLU A 221 -0.68 -2.91 26.47
C GLU A 221 0.02 -2.26 25.26
N PHE A 222 -0.75 -1.62 24.37
CA PHE A 222 -0.19 -0.90 23.22
C PHE A 222 0.49 0.38 23.69
N ASN A 223 1.79 0.29 23.90
CA ASN A 223 2.65 1.42 24.22
C ASN A 223 3.52 1.75 23.01
N GLU A 224 3.32 2.93 22.41
CA GLU A 224 4.08 3.38 21.23
C GLU A 224 5.61 3.31 21.44
N ALA A 225 6.10 3.46 22.67
CA ALA A 225 7.53 3.32 22.99
C ALA A 225 8.08 1.89 22.89
N ARG A 226 7.22 0.84 22.93
CA ARG A 226 7.61 -0.57 22.69
C ARG A 226 7.67 -0.92 21.20
N PHE A 227 7.13 -0.07 20.34
CA PHE A 227 7.01 -0.31 18.89
C PHE A 227 7.93 0.61 18.07
N ASP A 228 8.68 1.49 18.74
CA ASP A 228 9.68 2.40 18.18
C ASP A 228 11.06 1.73 17.99
N GLU A 229 11.12 0.40 18.04
CA GLU A 229 12.34 -0.36 17.72
C GLU A 229 12.56 -0.47 16.19
N SER A 230 11.67 0.10 15.37
CA SER A 230 11.90 0.21 13.92
C SER A 230 13.03 1.20 13.68
N THR A 231 14.07 0.72 13.00
CA THR A 231 15.06 1.62 12.41
C THR A 231 14.46 2.30 11.19
N ALA A 232 14.78 3.58 10.99
CA ALA A 232 14.37 4.31 9.80
C ALA A 232 14.86 3.58 8.54
N TRP A 233 14.08 3.63 7.47
CA TRP A 233 14.47 3.07 6.18
C TRP A 233 15.85 3.58 5.75
N ASP A 234 16.79 2.64 5.61
CA ASP A 234 18.14 2.93 5.17
C ASP A 234 18.28 2.68 3.67
N ALA A 235 18.13 3.75 2.89
CA ALA A 235 18.38 3.71 1.45
C ALA A 235 19.86 3.45 1.11
N GLN A 236 20.78 3.64 2.07
CA GLN A 236 22.22 3.45 1.87
C GLN A 236 22.69 2.05 2.28
N GLN A 237 21.76 1.12 2.52
CA GLN A 237 22.14 -0.25 2.85
C GLN A 237 22.88 -0.95 1.70
N HIS A 238 23.82 -1.82 2.07
CA HIS A 238 24.52 -2.67 1.12
C HIS A 238 23.68 -3.91 0.76
N LEU A 239 23.52 -4.16 -0.54
CA LEU A 239 23.01 -5.42 -1.05
C LEU A 239 24.09 -6.11 -1.88
N SER A 240 24.19 -7.43 -1.73
CA SER A 240 24.99 -8.24 -2.66
C SER A 240 24.35 -8.23 -4.05
N PHE A 241 25.16 -8.50 -5.07
CA PHE A 241 24.67 -8.64 -6.44
C PHE A 241 23.52 -9.65 -6.56
N ALA A 242 23.60 -10.78 -5.87
CA ALA A 242 22.55 -11.81 -5.87
C ALA A 242 21.22 -11.27 -5.30
N GLN A 243 21.27 -10.44 -4.26
CA GLN A 243 20.08 -9.82 -3.66
C GLN A 243 19.48 -8.75 -4.59
N LEU A 244 20.31 -7.98 -5.32
CA LEU A 244 19.84 -7.06 -6.35
C LEU A 244 19.16 -7.79 -7.51
N VAL A 245 19.69 -8.93 -7.96
CA VAL A 245 19.07 -9.79 -8.98
C VAL A 245 17.73 -10.33 -8.50
N GLU A 246 17.61 -10.72 -7.23
CA GLU A 246 16.34 -11.13 -6.64
C GLU A 246 15.32 -9.98 -6.68
N TRP A 247 15.74 -8.76 -6.33
CA TRP A 247 14.87 -7.58 -6.44
C TRP A 247 14.44 -7.27 -7.86
N ALA A 248 15.37 -7.29 -8.82
CA ALA A 248 15.06 -7.13 -10.23
C ALA A 248 13.98 -8.11 -10.68
N SER A 249 14.08 -9.38 -10.28
CA SER A 249 13.09 -10.41 -10.58
C SER A 249 11.70 -10.09 -10.01
N ARG A 250 11.64 -9.55 -8.78
CA ARG A 250 10.37 -9.13 -8.13
C ARG A 250 9.73 -7.92 -8.81
N LEU A 251 10.55 -7.03 -9.35
CA LEU A 251 10.09 -5.82 -10.03
C LEU A 251 9.62 -6.09 -11.46
N VAL A 252 10.12 -7.15 -12.12
CA VAL A 252 9.60 -7.62 -13.40
C VAL A 252 8.27 -8.36 -13.18
N ASN A 253 7.16 -7.66 -13.40
CA ASN A 253 5.81 -8.17 -13.16
C ASN A 253 4.81 -7.65 -14.20
N PRO A 254 3.58 -8.22 -14.29
CA PRO A 254 2.62 -7.86 -15.33
C PRO A 254 2.25 -6.38 -15.38
N ALA A 255 2.17 -5.70 -14.23
CA ALA A 255 1.90 -4.26 -14.16
C ALA A 255 2.98 -3.44 -14.89
N ARG A 256 4.25 -3.78 -14.64
CA ARG A 256 5.39 -3.13 -15.31
C ARG A 256 5.39 -3.40 -16.82
N ILE A 257 5.08 -4.63 -17.23
CA ILE A 257 4.96 -4.97 -18.65
C ILE A 257 3.83 -4.17 -19.32
N ALA A 258 2.66 -4.10 -18.70
CA ALA A 258 1.52 -3.34 -19.23
C ALA A 258 1.84 -1.84 -19.38
N SER A 259 2.52 -1.25 -18.39
CA SER A 259 3.00 0.13 -18.44
C SER A 259 3.95 0.35 -19.64
N ALA A 260 4.98 -0.48 -19.78
CA ALA A 260 5.94 -0.38 -20.88
C ALA A 260 5.29 -0.56 -22.26
N VAL A 261 4.36 -1.51 -22.40
CA VAL A 261 3.59 -1.70 -23.64
C VAL A 261 2.71 -0.50 -23.95
N SER A 262 2.07 0.11 -22.94
CA SER A 262 1.27 1.31 -23.13
C SER A 262 2.11 2.49 -23.60
N LYS A 263 3.36 2.60 -23.14
CA LYS A 263 4.27 3.71 -23.47
C LYS A 263 4.95 3.54 -24.82
N CYS A 264 5.49 2.36 -25.11
CA CYS A 264 6.26 2.08 -26.33
C CYS A 264 5.40 1.56 -27.49
N GLY A 265 4.17 1.13 -27.21
CA GLY A 265 3.35 0.38 -28.16
C GLY A 265 3.87 -1.05 -28.38
N ARG A 266 3.25 -1.76 -29.33
CA ARG A 266 3.54 -3.17 -29.64
C ARG A 266 4.43 -3.37 -30.87
N GLY A 267 4.86 -2.28 -31.52
CA GLY A 267 5.61 -2.32 -32.78
C GLY A 267 7.08 -2.75 -32.63
N SER A 268 7.62 -2.72 -31.41
CA SER A 268 9.00 -3.12 -31.13
C SER A 268 9.10 -3.81 -29.77
N ARG A 269 9.34 -5.12 -29.79
CA ARG A 269 9.64 -5.89 -28.57
C ARG A 269 10.86 -5.33 -27.85
N GLU A 270 11.86 -4.90 -28.61
CA GLU A 270 13.11 -4.34 -28.09
C GLU A 270 12.86 -3.04 -27.33
N ALA A 271 12.01 -2.15 -27.86
CA ALA A 271 11.66 -0.91 -27.18
C ALA A 271 10.94 -1.18 -25.84
N VAL A 272 10.02 -2.15 -25.82
CA VAL A 272 9.32 -2.54 -24.58
C VAL A 272 10.29 -3.14 -23.56
N LEU A 273 11.21 -4.02 -23.98
CA LEU A 273 12.21 -4.59 -23.08
C LEU A 273 13.15 -3.53 -22.50
N GLY A 274 13.61 -2.59 -23.34
CA GLY A 274 14.45 -1.48 -22.89
C GLY A 274 13.73 -0.55 -21.90
N GLU A 275 12.43 -0.31 -22.09
CA GLU A 275 11.61 0.46 -21.16
C GLU A 275 11.43 -0.27 -19.82
N VAL A 276 11.14 -1.58 -19.84
CA VAL A 276 11.06 -2.39 -18.61
C VAL A 276 12.38 -2.37 -17.85
N GLU A 277 13.50 -2.54 -18.56
CA GLU A 277 14.84 -2.47 -17.97
C GLU A 277 15.07 -1.11 -17.29
N LEU A 278 14.82 -0.02 -18.01
CA LEU A 278 14.98 1.34 -17.48
C LEU A 278 14.15 1.54 -16.22
N ASP A 279 12.86 1.21 -16.25
CA ASP A 279 11.94 1.39 -15.12
C ASP A 279 12.37 0.57 -13.89
N VAL A 280 12.80 -0.68 -14.09
CA VAL A 280 13.33 -1.52 -12.99
C VAL A 280 14.58 -0.87 -12.39
N ARG A 281 15.53 -0.44 -13.23
CA ARG A 281 16.79 0.15 -12.75
C ARG A 281 16.55 1.45 -11.98
N VAL A 282 15.62 2.29 -12.43
CA VAL A 282 15.24 3.52 -11.72
C VAL A 282 14.66 3.19 -10.33
N ASP A 283 13.75 2.22 -10.22
CA ASP A 283 13.21 1.81 -8.92
C ASP A 283 14.30 1.25 -7.98
N LEU A 284 15.22 0.43 -8.51
CA LEU A 284 16.35 -0.10 -7.75
C LEU A 284 17.30 1.00 -7.28
N GLU A 285 17.61 1.97 -8.13
CA GLU A 285 18.52 3.08 -7.80
C GLU A 285 17.90 4.03 -6.78
N LEU A 286 16.59 4.25 -6.82
CA LEU A 286 15.89 5.06 -5.81
C LEU A 286 15.76 4.31 -4.47
N ALA A 287 15.53 3.01 -4.49
CA ALA A 287 15.37 2.21 -3.27
C ALA A 287 16.70 1.83 -2.61
N PHE A 288 17.72 1.52 -3.42
CA PHE A 288 19.03 1.00 -3.01
C PHE A 288 20.18 1.69 -3.77
N PRO A 289 20.32 3.03 -3.68
CA PRO A 289 21.33 3.80 -4.42
C PRO A 289 22.75 3.28 -4.22
N LEU A 290 23.17 2.99 -2.98
CA LEU A 290 24.55 2.55 -2.73
C LEU A 290 24.85 1.18 -3.37
N ALA A 291 23.88 0.26 -3.33
CA ALA A 291 24.03 -1.05 -3.92
C ALA A 291 24.17 -0.97 -5.45
N CYS A 292 23.39 -0.09 -6.10
CA CYS A 292 23.48 0.14 -7.55
C CYS A 292 24.78 0.83 -7.94
N GLN A 293 25.22 1.84 -7.18
CA GLN A 293 26.48 2.55 -7.43
C GLN A 293 27.73 1.67 -7.22
N SER A 294 27.60 0.60 -6.45
CA SER A 294 28.70 -0.34 -6.17
C SER A 294 28.88 -1.42 -7.24
N LEU A 295 28.04 -1.45 -8.29
CA LEU A 295 28.16 -2.42 -9.38
C LEU A 295 29.37 -2.09 -10.27
N ASP A 296 30.20 -3.10 -10.55
CA ASP A 296 31.16 -3.01 -11.65
C ASP A 296 30.47 -3.16 -13.01
N ALA A 297 31.16 -2.80 -14.10
CA ALA A 297 30.58 -2.83 -15.45
C ALA A 297 30.03 -4.21 -15.85
N GLY A 298 30.69 -5.30 -15.43
CA GLY A 298 30.25 -6.65 -15.74
C GLY A 298 29.02 -7.09 -14.92
N SER A 299 28.88 -6.61 -13.69
CA SER A 299 27.70 -6.86 -12.86
C SER A 299 26.51 -6.02 -13.33
N ASP A 300 26.76 -4.80 -13.79
CA ASP A 300 25.73 -3.94 -14.39
C ASP A 300 25.13 -4.58 -15.65
N GLU A 301 25.98 -5.02 -16.59
CA GLU A 301 25.53 -5.72 -17.82
C GLU A 301 24.78 -7.01 -17.51
N ARG A 302 25.21 -7.77 -16.50
CA ARG A 302 24.51 -8.99 -16.05
C ARG A 302 23.15 -8.68 -15.45
N LEU A 303 23.00 -7.59 -14.70
CA LEU A 303 21.72 -7.16 -14.13
C LEU A 303 20.74 -6.77 -15.25
N SER A 304 21.19 -5.96 -16.21
CA SER A 304 20.41 -5.58 -17.39
C SER A 304 19.97 -6.82 -18.19
N THR A 305 20.90 -7.74 -18.45
CA THR A 305 20.61 -9.01 -19.15
C THR A 305 19.53 -9.80 -18.41
N HIS A 306 19.68 -9.97 -17.09
CA HIS A 306 18.73 -10.71 -16.26
C HIS A 306 17.32 -10.10 -16.31
N ILE A 307 17.20 -8.77 -16.19
CA ILE A 307 15.91 -8.08 -16.26
C ILE A 307 15.21 -8.37 -17.60
N ARG A 308 15.95 -8.25 -18.71
CA ARG A 308 15.41 -8.46 -20.05
C ARG A 308 15.03 -9.92 -20.30
N GLU A 309 15.81 -10.87 -19.80
CA GLU A 309 15.49 -12.30 -19.87
C GLU A 309 14.21 -12.64 -19.11
N GLN A 310 14.03 -12.09 -17.90
CA GLN A 310 12.80 -12.27 -17.12
C GLN A 310 11.58 -11.60 -17.79
N ALA A 311 11.77 -10.42 -18.38
CA ALA A 311 10.69 -9.70 -19.04
C ALA A 311 10.28 -10.33 -20.38
N GLY A 312 11.21 -10.99 -21.07
CA GLY A 312 11.04 -11.55 -22.41
C GLY A 312 9.77 -12.40 -22.62
N PRO A 313 9.49 -13.40 -21.77
CA PRO A 313 8.28 -14.21 -21.84
C PRO A 313 7.00 -13.41 -21.56
N LEU A 314 7.02 -12.52 -20.58
CA LEU A 314 5.83 -11.73 -20.21
C LEU A 314 5.46 -10.71 -21.29
N VAL A 315 6.45 -10.09 -21.94
CA VAL A 315 6.22 -9.21 -23.10
C VAL A 315 5.62 -10.00 -24.26
N GLN A 316 6.12 -11.21 -24.52
CA GLN A 316 5.60 -12.08 -25.57
C GLN A 316 4.14 -12.47 -25.30
N GLU A 317 3.81 -12.82 -24.06
CA GLU A 317 2.44 -13.10 -23.64
C GLU A 317 1.54 -11.88 -23.82
N ALA A 318 1.97 -10.71 -23.34
CA ALA A 318 1.23 -9.46 -23.48
C ALA A 318 0.93 -9.15 -24.95
N PHE A 319 1.87 -9.40 -25.85
CA PHE A 319 1.71 -9.21 -27.31
C PHE A 319 0.68 -10.16 -27.91
N ALA A 320 0.62 -11.41 -27.43
CA ALA A 320 -0.27 -12.45 -27.92
C ALA A 320 -1.74 -12.29 -27.47
N GLN A 321 -2.00 -11.73 -26.28
CA GLN A 321 -3.35 -11.57 -25.70
C GLN A 321 -4.29 -10.59 -26.47
N THR A 322 -3.89 -10.09 -27.64
CA THR A 322 -4.70 -9.17 -28.46
C THR A 322 -4.66 -9.55 -29.95
N SER A 323 -4.30 -10.81 -30.26
CA SER A 323 -4.42 -11.43 -31.59
C SER A 323 -5.69 -12.27 -31.70
#